data_AF-A0A7R7J8F1-F1
#
_entry.id   AF-A0A7R7J8F1-F1
#
_cell.length_a   1.000
_cell.length_b   1.000
_cell.length_c   1.000
_cell.angle_alpha   90.00
_cell.angle_beta   90.00
_cell.angle_gamma   90.00
#
_symmetry.space_group_name_H-M   'P 1'
#
loop_
_entity.id
_entity.type
_entity.pdbx_description
1 polymer ?
#
loop_
_entity_poly.entity_id
_entity_poly.type
_entity_poly.pdbx_seq_one_letter_code
_entity_poly.pdbx_strand_id
1 'polypeptide(L)' 'MINTESSSHLSCFIEAIAIAKHTACTSCEDLVQQLQEKGYEDIVTVDTVNELRSQLAWVTQ' A
#
# COMPACT_ATOMS: atom_id res chain seq x y z
N MET A 1 -15.89 -15.70 13.96
CA MET A 1 -14.68 -14.90 13.69
C MET A 1 -14.92 -14.19 12.37
N ILE A 2 -15.01 -12.87 12.38
CA ILE A 2 -14.97 -12.08 11.15
C ILE A 2 -13.49 -11.88 10.86
N ASN A 3 -13.06 -12.25 9.65
CA ASN A 3 -11.67 -12.17 9.19
C ASN A 3 -11.14 -10.73 9.31
N THR A 4 -10.57 -10.38 10.46
CA THR A 4 -9.98 -9.06 10.72
C THR A 4 -8.80 -8.80 9.81
N GLU A 5 -8.04 -9.85 9.46
CA GLU A 5 -6.91 -9.77 8.52
C GLU A 5 -7.35 -9.35 7.12
N SER A 6 -8.50 -9.83 6.63
CA SER A 6 -9.04 -9.41 5.32
C SER A 6 -9.48 -7.95 5.30
N SER A 7 -9.95 -7.42 6.44
CA SER A 7 -10.37 -6.01 6.52
C SER A 7 -9.17 -5.07 6.54
N SER A 8 -8.14 -5.38 7.33
CA SER A 8 -6.92 -4.57 7.42
C SER A 8 -6.18 -4.53 6.09
N HIS A 9 -6.09 -5.68 5.40
CA HIS A 9 -5.45 -5.77 4.09
C HIS A 9 -6.19 -4.96 3.04
N LEU A 10 -7.52 -5.04 2.98
CA LEU A 10 -8.32 -4.26 2.02
C LEU A 10 -8.22 -2.75 2.26
N SER A 11 -8.27 -2.31 3.52
CA SER A 11 -8.09 -0.90 3.87
C SER A 11 -6.70 -0.40 3.47
N CYS A 12 -5.65 -1.16 3.80
CA CYS A 12 -4.27 -0.86 3.40
C CYS A 12 -4.15 -0.76 1.87
N PHE A 13 -4.78 -1.68 1.13
CA PHE A 13 -4.76 -1.69 -0.33
C PHE A 13 -5.41 -0.46 -0.98
N ILE A 14 -6.57 -0.04 -0.48
CA ILE A 14 -7.27 1.16 -0.97
C ILE A 14 -6.44 2.42 -0.67
N GLU A 15 -5.89 2.52 0.54
CA GLU A 15 -5.06 3.65 0.95
C GLU A 15 -3.77 3.71 0.12
N ALA A 16 -3.14 2.57 -0.14
CA ALA A 16 -1.94 2.46 -0.95
C ALA A 16 -2.17 2.93 -2.40
N ILE A 17 -3.32 2.62 -3.00
CA ILE A 17 -3.71 3.15 -4.32
C ILE A 17 -3.87 4.67 -4.27
N ALA A 18 -4.53 5.19 -3.23
CA ALA A 18 -4.74 6.62 -3.09
C ALA A 18 -3.41 7.38 -2.97
N ILE A 19 -2.49 6.88 -2.14
CA ILE A 19 -1.14 7.42 -1.99
C ILE A 19 -0.41 7.36 -3.33
N ALA A 20 -0.33 6.18 -3.96
CA ALA A 20 0.41 6.00 -5.21
C ALA A 20 -0.10 6.86 -6.38
N LYS A 21 -1.39 7.22 -6.41
CA LYS A 21 -1.99 8.01 -7.49
C LYS A 21 -2.05 9.52 -7.21
N HIS A 22 -2.18 9.92 -5.96
CA HIS A 22 -2.44 11.33 -5.60
C HIS A 22 -1.28 12.01 -4.89
N THR A 23 -0.39 11.25 -4.27
CA THR A 23 0.84 11.80 -3.70
C THR A 23 2.00 11.55 -4.67
N ALA A 24 3.05 12.35 -4.58
CA ALA A 24 4.29 12.14 -5.33
C ALA A 24 5.07 10.93 -4.76
N CYS A 25 4.39 9.79 -4.61
CA CYS A 25 4.98 8.53 -4.18
C CYS A 25 5.84 8.00 -5.32
N THR A 26 7.16 8.16 -5.18
CA THR A 26 8.11 7.88 -6.27
C THR A 26 8.62 6.44 -6.29
N SER A 27 8.41 5.68 -5.21
CA SER A 27 8.88 4.30 -5.11
C SER A 27 7.99 3.41 -4.25
N CYS A 28 8.17 2.10 -4.36
CA CYS A 28 7.55 1.11 -3.47
C CYS A 28 7.98 1.29 -2.01
N GLU A 29 9.24 1.65 -1.77
CA GLU A 29 9.78 1.85 -0.41
C GLU A 29 9.12 3.04 0.28
N ASP A 30 8.92 4.14 -0.45
CA ASP A 30 8.17 5.32 0.01
C ASP A 30 6.72 4.96 0.33
N LEU A 31 6.06 4.17 -0.52
CA LEU A 31 4.70 3.70 -0.28
C LEU A 31 4.59 2.84 0.98
N VAL A 32 5.52 1.91 1.19
CA VAL A 32 5.57 1.08 2.40
C VAL A 32 5.72 1.96 3.63
N GLN A 33 6.67 2.89 3.62
CA GLN A 33 6.92 3.79 4.75
C GLN A 33 5.67 4.62 5.10
N GLN A 34 5.01 5.21 4.11
CA GLN A 34 3.80 6.01 4.33
C GLN A 34 2.64 5.19 4.91
N LEU A 35 2.50 3.93 4.52
CA LEU A 35 1.47 3.04 5.09
C LEU A 35 1.82 2.65 6.54
N GLN A 36 3.09 2.39 6.84
CA GLN A 36 3.52 2.09 8.21
C GLN A 36 3.35 3.29 9.14
N GLU A 37 3.65 4.50 8.67
CA GLU A 37 3.40 5.75 9.40
C GLU A 37 1.90 5.96 9.70
N LYS A 38 1.01 5.42 8.86
CA LYS A 38 -0.44 5.39 9.08
C LYS A 38 -0.90 4.30 10.06
N GLY A 39 -0.01 3.43 10.52
CA GLY A 39 -0.28 2.40 11.52
C GLY A 39 -0.61 1.02 10.93
N TYR A 40 -0.39 0.79 9.64
CA TYR A 40 -0.49 -0.54 9.06
C TYR A 40 0.72 -1.42 9.44
N GLU A 41 0.47 -2.70 9.66
CA GLU A 41 1.51 -3.67 10.03
C GLU A 41 2.49 -3.91 8.88
N ASP A 42 3.77 -4.10 9.21
CA ASP A 42 4.86 -4.29 8.24
C ASP A 42 4.51 -5.35 7.17
N ILE A 43 4.08 -6.53 7.59
CA ILE A 43 3.69 -7.62 6.68
C ILE A 43 2.55 -7.23 5.73
N VAL A 44 1.54 -6.52 6.24
CA VAL A 44 0.38 -6.09 5.45
C VAL A 44 0.79 -5.02 4.44
N THR A 45 1.66 -4.08 4.84
CA THR A 45 2.17 -3.03 3.94
C THR A 45 3.03 -3.61 2.83
N VAL A 46 3.94 -4.52 3.15
CA VAL A 46 4.84 -5.17 2.17
C VAL A 46 4.04 -6.00 1.17
N ASP A 47 3.10 -6.82 1.63
CA ASP A 47 2.24 -7.63 0.76
C ASP A 47 1.38 -6.75 -0.15
N THR A 48 0.75 -5.71 0.43
CA THR A 48 -0.06 -4.74 -0.30
C THR A 48 0.74 -4.08 -1.42
N VAL A 49 1.94 -3.58 -1.11
CA VAL A 49 2.78 -2.87 -2.08
C VAL A 49 3.34 -3.82 -3.13
N ASN A 50 3.69 -5.05 -2.79
CA ASN A 50 4.14 -6.05 -3.75
C ASN A 50 3.05 -6.42 -4.77
N GLU A 51 1.82 -6.59 -4.29
CA GLU A 51 0.66 -6.83 -5.15
C GLU A 51 0.38 -5.61 -6.05
N LEU A 52 0.40 -4.41 -5.45
CA LEU A 52 0.21 -3.15 -6.15
C LEU A 52 1.31 -2.84 -7.17
N ARG A 53 2.55 -3.27 -6.94
CA ARG A 53 3.68 -3.02 -7.86
C ARG A 53 3.42 -3.57 -9.25
N SER A 54 2.68 -4.67 -9.36
CA SER A 54 2.30 -5.25 -10.65
C SER A 54 1.19 -4.46 -11.37
N GLN A 55 0.42 -3.67 -10.62
CA GLN A 55 -0.77 -2.95 -11.10
C GLN A 55 -0.52 -1.44 -11.28
N LEU A 56 0.35 -0.86 -10.47
CA LEU A 56 0.85 0.50 -10.61
C LEU A 56 1.98 0.46 -11.63
N ALA A 57 1.70 0.92 -12.84
CA ALA A 57 2.74 1.46 -13.69
C ALA A 57 3.30 2.69 -12.97
N TRP A 58 4.26 2.49 -12.06
CA TRP A 58 5.06 3.55 -11.45
C TRP A 58 5.52 4.42 -12.59
N VAL A 59 4.97 5.62 -12.65
CA VAL A 59 4.98 6.46 -13.84
C VAL A 59 6.42 6.56 -14.32
N THR A 60 6.73 5.93 -15.46
CA THR A 60 7.87 6.32 -16.29
C THR A 60 7.60 7.77 -16.67
N GLN A 61 8.14 8.70 -15.88
CA GLN A 61 8.40 10.06 -16.34
C GLN A 61 9.72 10.07 -17.11
#